data_AF-A0A521ZFX3-F1
#
_entry.id   AF-A0A521ZFX3-F1
#
_cell.length_a   1.000
_cell.length_b   1.000
_cell.length_c   1.000
_cell.angle_alpha   90.00
_cell.angle_beta   90.00
_cell.angle_gamma   90.00
#
_symmetry.space_group_name_H-M   'P 1'
#
loop_
_entity.id
_entity.type
_entity.pdbx_description
1 polymer ?
#
loop_
_entity_poly.entity_id
_entity_poly.type
_entity_poly.pdbx_seq_one_letter_code
_entity_poly.pdbx_strand_id
1 'polypeptide(L)'
;MRTNAEGFLYRAQEKCEEQSHRRRFRSDGRRIVSTDFSLPGLGIGIIAPSGALPEPEALDRAQARLMAAGAQLKVSAQACTQYQRFAGDDLVRLSALHEYLDDPAVQLILAARGGYGLTRLLPQIDFARLAASGKWLAGHSDFNTLQLALLAQTGAPSLVGPMACYDFGALETNADCLRWFAQALGRQTVQVQWQTTAERISAEGTLWGGNLSVLVSLLGTPYFPQIERGILFLEDINEHPYRIERMLLQLQHAGVLDRQHAILLGDFSSYRLTEYDAGYDLPTAFAAVAQRCSAPLVSGLPFGHCARKASLPMGPAATLEVRDQNATLTFAGLDLLPA
;
A
#
# COMPACT_ATOMS: atom_id res chain seq x y z
N MET A 1 14.09 -24.45 19.52
CA MET A 1 13.25 -23.90 18.43
C MET A 1 13.93 -22.80 17.59
N ARG A 2 15.00 -22.12 18.06
CA ARG A 2 15.72 -21.09 17.26
C ARG A 2 16.53 -21.61 16.06
N THR A 3 16.85 -22.90 16.01
CA THR A 3 17.76 -23.49 15.00
C THR A 3 17.14 -23.74 13.62
N ASN A 4 15.82 -23.75 13.49
CA ASN A 4 15.16 -24.06 12.20
C ASN A 4 14.94 -22.82 11.31
N ALA A 5 14.66 -21.65 11.91
CA ALA A 5 14.43 -20.42 11.16
C ALA A 5 15.75 -19.85 10.58
N GLU A 6 16.83 -19.87 11.35
CA GLU A 6 18.16 -19.42 10.89
C GLU A 6 18.68 -20.30 9.74
N GLY A 7 18.53 -21.62 9.84
CA GLY A 7 18.92 -22.55 8.77
C GLY A 7 18.03 -22.48 7.51
N PHE A 8 16.81 -21.96 7.63
CA PHE A 8 15.92 -21.67 6.49
C PHE A 8 16.31 -20.36 5.81
N LEU A 9 16.56 -19.31 6.60
CA LEU A 9 17.00 -18.00 6.11
C LEU A 9 18.39 -18.06 5.45
N TYR A 10 19.33 -18.83 5.99
CA TYR A 10 20.64 -19.05 5.36
C TYR A 10 20.51 -19.65 3.95
N ARG A 11 19.69 -20.70 3.80
CA ARG A 11 19.41 -21.31 2.49
C ARG A 11 18.60 -20.40 1.56
N ALA A 12 17.77 -19.53 2.13
CA ALA A 12 17.05 -18.52 1.38
C ALA A 12 18.00 -17.45 0.82
N GLN A 13 18.99 -17.04 1.62
CA GLN A 13 20.00 -16.07 1.22
C GLN A 13 20.85 -16.62 0.07
N GLU A 14 21.35 -17.85 0.17
CA GLU A 14 22.07 -18.52 -0.94
C GLU A 14 21.21 -18.58 -2.21
N LYS A 15 19.92 -18.91 -2.10
CA LYS A 15 19.00 -18.92 -3.25
C LYS A 15 18.79 -17.52 -3.84
N CYS A 16 18.64 -16.50 -3.01
CA CYS A 16 18.43 -15.12 -3.45
C CYS A 16 19.68 -14.61 -4.18
N GLU A 17 20.87 -14.87 -3.62
CA GLU A 17 22.17 -14.56 -4.22
C GLU A 17 22.38 -15.35 -5.53
N GLU A 18 22.10 -16.66 -5.56
CA GLU A 18 22.24 -17.50 -6.75
C GLU A 18 21.25 -17.11 -7.87
N GLN A 19 20.00 -16.76 -7.53
CA GLN A 19 19.01 -16.23 -8.46
C GLN A 19 19.46 -14.88 -9.03
N SER A 20 19.94 -13.96 -8.18
CA SER A 20 20.45 -12.66 -8.62
C SER A 20 21.67 -12.80 -9.54
N HIS A 21 22.61 -13.71 -9.23
CA HIS A 21 23.81 -13.96 -10.01
C HIS A 21 23.52 -14.63 -11.36
N ARG A 22 22.66 -15.66 -11.40
CA ARG A 22 22.28 -16.32 -12.67
C ARG A 22 21.52 -15.38 -13.62
N ARG A 23 20.81 -14.38 -13.07
CA ARG A 23 20.02 -13.42 -13.85
C ARG A 23 20.81 -12.22 -14.35
N ARG A 24 21.86 -11.78 -13.65
CA ARG A 24 22.84 -10.79 -14.17
C ARG A 24 23.52 -11.23 -15.48
N PHE A 25 23.63 -12.54 -15.72
CA PHE A 25 24.17 -13.11 -16.96
C PHE A 25 23.14 -13.26 -18.10
N ARG A 26 21.85 -12.96 -17.88
CA ARG A 26 20.77 -13.12 -18.87
C ARG A 26 20.08 -11.82 -19.29
N SER A 27 20.46 -10.67 -18.74
CA SER A 27 19.85 -9.40 -19.14
C SER A 27 20.32 -9.01 -20.55
N ASP A 28 19.47 -9.30 -21.54
CA ASP A 28 19.57 -8.74 -22.88
C ASP A 28 19.49 -7.19 -22.77
N GLY A 29 20.39 -6.49 -23.45
CA GLY A 29 20.78 -5.10 -23.21
C GLY A 29 19.74 -4.01 -23.49
N ARG A 30 18.50 -4.16 -23.04
CA ARG A 30 17.49 -3.09 -23.07
C ARG A 30 17.86 -2.02 -22.05
N ARG A 31 18.42 -0.92 -22.54
CA ARG A 31 18.64 0.32 -21.79
C ARG A 31 17.40 0.66 -20.95
N ILE A 32 17.57 0.73 -19.63
CA ILE A 32 16.59 1.35 -18.74
C ILE A 32 16.50 2.82 -19.18
N VAL A 33 15.34 3.20 -19.71
CA VAL A 33 15.02 4.57 -20.10
C VAL A 33 15.13 5.45 -18.86
N SER A 34 15.69 6.66 -19.04
CA SER A 34 15.74 7.76 -18.07
C SER A 34 14.56 7.73 -17.09
N THR A 35 14.83 7.70 -15.79
CA THR A 35 13.78 7.65 -14.77
C THR A 35 13.16 9.03 -14.58
N ASP A 36 11.84 9.15 -14.78
CA ASP A 36 11.06 10.38 -14.53
C ASP A 36 10.89 10.69 -13.02
N PHE A 37 11.70 10.06 -12.16
CA PHE A 37 11.71 10.24 -10.71
C PHE A 37 13.13 9.98 -10.15
N SER A 38 13.41 10.54 -8.98
CA SER A 38 14.72 10.47 -8.32
C SER A 38 14.54 10.22 -6.82
N LEU A 39 15.37 9.36 -6.24
CA LEU A 39 15.38 8.93 -4.84
C LEU A 39 16.81 8.96 -4.28
N PRO A 40 17.53 10.09 -4.39
CA PRO A 40 18.97 10.13 -4.18
C PRO A 40 19.35 9.77 -2.75
N GLY A 41 20.11 8.68 -2.59
CA GLY A 41 20.63 8.24 -1.29
C GLY A 41 19.58 7.65 -0.35
N LEU A 42 18.33 7.49 -0.80
CA LEU A 42 17.27 6.90 0.04
C LEU A 42 17.55 5.41 0.26
N GLY A 43 17.71 5.02 1.52
CA GLY A 43 17.82 3.64 1.95
C GLY A 43 16.48 2.94 2.01
N ILE A 44 16.31 1.88 1.20
CA ILE A 44 15.08 1.09 1.12
C ILE A 44 15.36 -0.37 1.47
N GLY A 45 14.69 -0.86 2.52
CA GLY A 45 14.62 -2.28 2.86
C GLY A 45 13.39 -2.92 2.24
N ILE A 46 13.55 -3.96 1.42
CA ILE A 46 12.43 -4.67 0.78
C ILE A 46 12.13 -5.97 1.53
N ILE A 47 10.86 -6.16 1.91
CA ILE A 47 10.36 -7.33 2.65
C ILE A 47 9.09 -7.90 2.02
N ALA A 48 8.75 -9.17 2.25
CA ALA A 48 7.54 -9.78 1.70
C ALA A 48 6.63 -10.39 2.80
N PRO A 49 6.10 -9.61 3.76
CA PRO A 49 5.48 -10.17 4.97
C PRO A 49 4.13 -10.89 4.74
N SER A 50 3.63 -10.88 3.50
CA SER A 50 2.38 -11.52 3.07
C SER A 50 2.65 -12.75 2.18
N GLY A 51 2.32 -12.66 0.89
CA GLY A 51 2.40 -13.76 -0.06
C GLY A 51 3.79 -13.96 -0.68
N ALA A 52 4.07 -15.18 -1.12
CA ALA A 52 5.23 -15.49 -1.95
C ALA A 52 5.17 -14.75 -3.29
N LEU A 53 6.33 -14.46 -3.87
CA LEU A 53 6.43 -13.78 -5.16
C LEU A 53 6.04 -14.74 -6.29
N PRO A 54 4.97 -14.45 -7.06
CA PRO A 54 4.56 -15.32 -8.16
C PRO A 54 5.51 -15.20 -9.35
N GLU A 55 6.12 -14.02 -9.51
CA GLU A 55 7.12 -13.70 -10.53
C GLU A 55 8.34 -13.07 -9.81
N PRO A 56 9.33 -13.87 -9.40
CA PRO A 56 10.54 -13.36 -8.76
C PRO A 56 11.31 -12.36 -9.63
N GLU A 57 11.23 -12.46 -10.96
CA GLU A 57 11.86 -11.53 -11.91
C GLU A 57 11.32 -10.10 -11.77
N ALA A 58 10.09 -9.92 -11.28
CA ALA A 58 9.54 -8.60 -11.01
C ALA A 58 10.32 -7.88 -9.89
N LEU A 59 10.83 -8.62 -8.90
CA LEU A 59 11.68 -8.05 -7.86
C LEU A 59 13.01 -7.57 -8.41
N ASP A 60 13.60 -8.28 -9.38
CA ASP A 60 14.85 -7.87 -10.02
C ASP A 60 14.67 -6.57 -10.83
N ARG A 61 13.55 -6.47 -11.57
CA ARG A 61 13.19 -5.23 -12.28
C ARG A 61 12.98 -4.07 -11.33
N ALA A 62 12.31 -4.32 -10.19
CA ALA A 62 12.11 -3.33 -9.15
C ALA A 62 13.42 -2.82 -8.57
N GLN A 63 14.34 -3.73 -8.23
CA GLN A 63 15.66 -3.37 -7.74
C GLN A 63 16.43 -2.52 -8.75
N ALA A 64 16.49 -2.96 -10.01
CA ALA A 64 17.18 -2.23 -11.06
C ALA A 64 16.62 -0.81 -11.24
N ARG A 65 15.29 -0.66 -11.24
CA ARG A 65 14.61 0.63 -11.42
C ARG A 65 14.80 1.58 -10.22
N LEU A 66 14.71 1.07 -9.00
CA LEU A 66 14.93 1.87 -7.78
C LEU A 66 16.39 2.30 -7.63
N MET A 67 17.36 1.42 -7.93
CA MET A 67 18.78 1.77 -7.95
C MET A 67 19.10 2.80 -9.05
N ALA A 68 18.49 2.67 -10.23
CA ALA A 68 18.65 3.65 -11.31
C ALA A 68 18.11 5.05 -10.91
N ALA A 69 17.09 5.11 -10.05
CA ALA A 69 16.59 6.34 -9.46
C ALA A 69 17.48 6.88 -8.32
N GLY A 70 18.55 6.19 -7.93
CA GLY A 70 19.50 6.64 -6.90
C GLY A 70 19.28 6.09 -5.49
N ALA A 71 18.34 5.15 -5.30
CA ALA A 71 18.10 4.52 -4.01
C ALA A 71 19.19 3.48 -3.65
N GLN A 72 19.43 3.29 -2.36
CA GLN A 72 20.27 2.22 -1.81
C GLN A 72 19.38 1.10 -1.29
N LEU A 73 19.56 -0.13 -1.79
CA LEU A 73 18.63 -1.23 -1.51
C LEU A 73 19.23 -2.30 -0.59
N LYS A 74 18.39 -2.82 0.31
CA LYS A 74 18.59 -4.09 1.01
C LYS A 74 17.34 -4.95 0.79
N VAL A 75 17.51 -6.21 0.42
CA VAL A 75 16.40 -7.13 0.18
C VAL A 75 16.47 -8.25 1.19
N SER A 76 15.41 -8.44 1.97
CA SER A 76 15.35 -9.53 2.93
C SER A 76 15.37 -10.86 2.20
N ALA A 77 16.21 -11.80 2.66
CA ALA A 77 16.26 -13.16 2.13
C ALA A 77 14.88 -13.84 2.18
N GLN A 78 14.03 -13.44 3.13
CA GLN A 78 12.65 -13.90 3.26
C GLN A 78 11.82 -13.66 1.99
N ALA A 79 12.07 -12.58 1.23
CA ALA A 79 11.35 -12.30 -0.01
C ALA A 79 11.58 -13.35 -1.11
N CYS A 80 12.67 -14.11 -1.01
CA CYS A 80 13.04 -15.21 -1.92
C CYS A 80 12.50 -16.59 -1.46
N THR A 81 11.70 -16.65 -0.40
CA THR A 81 11.18 -17.90 0.17
C THR A 81 9.74 -18.18 -0.23
N GLN A 82 9.35 -19.46 -0.11
CA GLN A 82 7.98 -19.87 -0.29
C GLN A 82 7.63 -20.98 0.70
N TYR A 83 6.52 -20.78 1.41
CA TYR A 83 5.87 -21.78 2.24
C TYR A 83 4.36 -21.69 1.96
N GLN A 84 3.83 -22.70 1.26
CA GLN A 84 2.47 -22.63 0.70
C GLN A 84 2.32 -21.38 -0.20
N ARG A 85 1.36 -20.50 0.09
CA ARG A 85 1.16 -19.21 -0.59
C ARG A 85 1.97 -18.05 0.01
N PHE A 86 2.61 -18.26 1.14
CA PHE A 86 3.30 -17.24 1.93
C PHE A 86 4.78 -17.19 1.60
N ALA A 87 5.40 -16.03 1.75
CA ALA A 87 6.86 -15.89 1.62
C ALA A 87 7.55 -16.42 2.89
N GLY A 88 7.47 -17.72 3.15
CA GLY A 88 7.92 -18.33 4.40
C GLY A 88 6.81 -18.46 5.44
N ASP A 89 7.10 -19.19 6.51
CA ASP A 89 6.16 -19.40 7.61
C ASP A 89 5.92 -18.12 8.43
N ASP A 90 5.06 -18.20 9.43
CA ASP A 90 4.67 -17.03 10.22
C ASP A 90 5.84 -16.42 10.97
N LEU A 91 6.78 -17.23 11.48
CA LEU A 91 7.94 -16.75 12.22
C LEU A 91 8.93 -16.04 11.29
N VAL A 92 9.17 -16.60 10.12
CA VAL A 92 10.05 -16.02 9.09
C VAL A 92 9.49 -14.69 8.58
N ARG A 93 8.18 -14.61 8.35
CA ARG A 93 7.53 -13.36 7.92
C ARG A 93 7.51 -12.31 9.03
N LEU A 94 7.28 -12.73 10.28
CA LEU A 94 7.34 -11.84 11.44
C LEU A 94 8.75 -11.28 11.64
N SER A 95 9.80 -12.11 11.50
CA SER A 95 11.18 -11.62 11.65
C SER A 95 11.54 -10.58 10.58
N ALA A 96 11.04 -10.74 9.35
CA ALA A 96 11.29 -9.78 8.27
C ALA A 96 10.72 -8.38 8.58
N LEU A 97 9.60 -8.28 9.31
CA LEU A 97 9.06 -6.98 9.74
C LEU A 97 10.01 -6.21 10.66
N HIS A 98 10.86 -6.92 11.40
CA HIS A 98 11.78 -6.32 12.38
C HIS A 98 13.22 -6.20 11.87
N GLU A 99 13.53 -6.78 10.70
CA GLU A 99 14.90 -6.97 10.19
C GLU A 99 15.66 -5.65 10.02
N TYR A 100 14.99 -4.60 9.53
CA TYR A 100 15.63 -3.32 9.20
C TYR A 100 15.34 -2.20 10.21
N LEU A 101 14.70 -2.49 11.35
CA LEU A 101 14.30 -1.43 12.30
C LEU A 101 15.49 -0.72 12.94
N ASP A 102 16.58 -1.44 13.19
CA ASP A 102 17.78 -0.89 13.83
C ASP A 102 18.86 -0.49 12.82
N ASP A 103 18.59 -0.61 11.52
CA ASP A 103 19.56 -0.35 10.44
C ASP A 103 19.55 1.14 10.06
N PRO A 104 20.61 1.92 10.35
CA PRO A 104 20.63 3.36 10.05
C PRO A 104 20.68 3.64 8.55
N ALA A 105 21.03 2.66 7.72
CA ALA A 105 21.07 2.79 6.26
C ALA A 105 19.71 2.54 5.60
N VAL A 106 18.66 2.26 6.37
CA VAL A 106 17.29 2.10 5.85
C VAL A 106 16.40 3.19 6.45
N GLN A 107 15.71 3.97 5.62
CA GLN A 107 14.71 4.94 6.05
C GLN A 107 13.29 4.47 5.69
N LEU A 108 13.15 3.69 4.61
CA LEU A 108 11.87 3.19 4.11
C LEU A 108 11.89 1.65 4.05
N ILE A 109 10.86 1.01 4.61
CA ILE A 109 10.59 -0.41 4.43
C ILE A 109 9.48 -0.56 3.39
N LEU A 110 9.80 -1.17 2.25
CA LEU A 110 8.91 -1.33 1.11
C LEU A 110 8.42 -2.78 1.00
N ALA A 111 7.11 -2.96 0.93
CA ALA A 111 6.51 -4.25 0.66
C ALA A 111 6.84 -4.71 -0.77
N ALA A 112 7.35 -5.93 -0.89
CA ALA A 112 7.60 -6.57 -2.19
C ALA A 112 6.29 -6.80 -2.94
N ARG A 113 5.27 -7.29 -2.22
CA ARG A 113 3.90 -7.47 -2.67
C ARG A 113 2.94 -7.58 -1.47
N GLY A 114 1.64 -7.45 -1.76
CA GLY A 114 0.55 -7.79 -0.84
C GLY A 114 0.22 -9.28 -0.92
N GLY A 115 -1.07 -9.62 -0.92
CA GLY A 115 -1.54 -10.99 -1.02
C GLY A 115 -2.46 -11.35 0.14
N TYR A 116 -2.01 -12.24 1.01
CA TYR A 116 -2.74 -12.61 2.23
C TYR A 116 -1.75 -13.14 3.24
N GLY A 117 -1.95 -12.81 4.52
CA GLY A 117 -1.27 -13.48 5.63
C GLY A 117 -0.79 -12.57 6.75
N LEU A 118 -0.88 -11.24 6.61
CA LEU A 118 -0.48 -10.31 7.67
C LEU A 118 -1.41 -10.36 8.88
N THR A 119 -2.72 -10.59 8.70
CA THR A 119 -3.69 -10.73 9.80
C THR A 119 -3.30 -11.80 10.81
N ARG A 120 -2.63 -12.88 10.37
CA ARG A 120 -2.13 -13.97 11.23
C ARG A 120 -1.04 -13.51 12.20
N LEU A 121 -0.32 -12.44 11.83
CA LEU A 121 0.85 -11.98 12.56
C LEU A 121 0.50 -10.91 13.60
N LEU A 122 -0.65 -10.23 13.48
CA LEU A 122 -1.04 -9.07 14.29
C LEU A 122 -0.79 -9.22 15.80
N PRO A 123 -1.14 -10.34 16.48
CA PRO A 123 -0.90 -10.47 17.91
C PRO A 123 0.58 -10.55 18.33
N GLN A 124 1.48 -10.81 17.38
CA GLN A 124 2.90 -11.01 17.62
C GLN A 124 3.76 -9.83 17.17
N ILE A 125 3.17 -8.83 16.51
CA ILE A 125 3.89 -7.65 16.02
C ILE A 125 4.14 -6.69 17.18
N ASP A 126 5.39 -6.24 17.31
CA ASP A 126 5.76 -5.21 18.27
C ASP A 126 5.56 -3.82 17.64
N PHE A 127 4.31 -3.34 17.70
CA PHE A 127 3.94 -2.05 17.11
C PHE A 127 4.67 -0.86 17.75
N ALA A 128 4.96 -0.95 19.05
CA ALA A 128 5.71 0.09 19.76
C ALA A 128 7.13 0.20 19.21
N ARG A 129 7.81 -0.94 18.99
CA ARG A 129 9.14 -0.96 18.38
C ARG A 129 9.11 -0.49 16.91
N LEU A 130 8.10 -0.89 16.14
CA LEU A 130 7.92 -0.39 14.77
C LEU A 130 7.80 1.14 14.76
N ALA A 131 6.94 1.71 15.60
CA ALA A 131 6.78 3.16 15.70
C ALA A 131 8.07 3.86 16.17
N ALA A 132 8.75 3.31 17.18
CA ALA A 132 9.97 3.88 17.75
C ALA A 132 11.17 3.84 16.79
N SER A 133 11.15 2.95 15.78
CA SER A 133 12.24 2.82 14.80
C SER A 133 12.42 4.04 13.89
N GLY A 134 11.38 4.88 13.77
CA GLY A 134 11.36 6.01 12.83
C GLY A 134 11.38 5.61 11.36
N LYS A 135 11.23 4.32 11.02
CA LYS A 135 11.16 3.84 9.63
C LYS A 135 9.77 4.10 9.07
N TRP A 136 9.71 4.54 7.82
CA TRP A 136 8.45 4.59 7.09
C TRP A 136 8.11 3.23 6.50
N LEU A 137 6.84 2.83 6.59
CA LEU A 137 6.33 1.60 6.00
C LEU A 137 5.56 1.91 4.71
N ALA A 138 5.98 1.35 3.58
CA ALA A 138 5.37 1.58 2.28
C ALA A 138 4.81 0.32 1.62
N GLY A 139 3.57 0.40 1.13
CA GLY A 139 2.89 -0.66 0.37
C GLY A 139 1.39 -0.45 0.27
N HIS A 140 0.64 -1.42 -0.27
CA HIS A 140 -0.82 -1.40 -0.34
C HIS A 140 -1.40 -2.83 -0.28
N SER A 141 -2.72 -2.98 -0.47
CA SER A 141 -3.40 -4.28 -0.46
C SER A 141 -3.30 -4.93 0.93
N ASP A 142 -2.97 -6.22 1.05
CA ASP A 142 -2.80 -6.91 2.34
C ASP A 142 -1.82 -6.20 3.30
N PHE A 143 -0.84 -5.44 2.77
CA PHE A 143 0.08 -4.64 3.59
C PHE A 143 -0.63 -3.54 4.40
N ASN A 144 -1.82 -3.10 3.97
CA ASN A 144 -2.67 -2.20 4.75
C ASN A 144 -3.05 -2.80 6.10
N THR A 145 -3.02 -4.12 6.27
CA THR A 145 -3.22 -4.76 7.59
C THR A 145 -2.21 -4.24 8.61
N LEU A 146 -0.93 -4.17 8.24
CA LEU A 146 0.14 -3.67 9.10
C LEU A 146 0.01 -2.16 9.32
N GLN A 147 -0.29 -1.41 8.27
CA GLN A 147 -0.36 0.05 8.30
C GLN A 147 -1.55 0.56 9.15
N LEU A 148 -2.73 -0.04 8.97
CA LEU A 148 -3.92 0.27 9.77
C LEU A 148 -3.69 -0.12 11.23
N ALA A 149 -3.13 -1.30 11.49
CA ALA A 149 -2.83 -1.74 12.84
C ALA A 149 -1.77 -0.84 13.53
N LEU A 150 -0.73 -0.42 12.80
CA LEU A 150 0.26 0.54 13.30
C LEU A 150 -0.40 1.85 13.71
N LEU A 151 -1.23 2.41 12.82
CA LEU A 151 -1.97 3.64 13.11
C LEU A 151 -2.88 3.47 14.34
N ALA A 152 -3.61 2.36 14.44
CA ALA A 152 -4.51 2.08 15.56
C ALA A 152 -3.78 1.93 16.90
N GLN A 153 -2.60 1.30 16.90
CA GLN A 153 -1.87 0.95 18.12
C GLN A 153 -0.98 2.09 18.62
N THR A 154 -0.45 2.93 17.73
CA THR A 154 0.58 3.92 18.09
C THR A 154 0.34 5.30 17.52
N GLY A 155 -0.59 5.47 16.58
CA GLY A 155 -0.76 6.71 15.83
C GLY A 155 0.35 6.98 14.81
N ALA A 156 1.34 6.08 14.68
CA ALA A 156 2.47 6.30 13.79
C ALA A 156 2.02 6.24 12.32
N PRO A 157 2.53 7.15 11.47
CA PRO A 157 2.12 7.23 10.08
C PRO A 157 2.80 6.18 9.21
N SER A 158 2.24 5.97 8.02
CA SER A 158 2.82 5.10 6.98
C SER A 158 2.49 5.62 5.59
N LEU A 159 3.10 5.06 4.54
CA LEU A 159 2.87 5.48 3.15
C LEU A 159 2.10 4.39 2.40
N VAL A 160 0.84 4.65 2.06
CA VAL A 160 0.07 3.72 1.23
C VAL A 160 0.32 4.02 -0.23
N GLY A 161 0.83 3.06 -1.00
CA GLY A 161 1.27 3.34 -2.36
C GLY A 161 1.92 2.16 -3.08
N PRO A 162 2.84 2.43 -4.03
CA PRO A 162 3.41 1.40 -4.87
C PRO A 162 4.20 0.35 -4.07
N MET A 163 4.20 -0.88 -4.57
CA MET A 163 4.97 -2.01 -4.04
C MET A 163 6.09 -2.38 -5.01
N ALA A 164 7.11 -3.08 -4.51
CA ALA A 164 8.28 -3.40 -5.32
C ALA A 164 7.89 -4.17 -6.60
N CYS A 165 7.22 -5.30 -6.50
CA CYS A 165 6.98 -6.17 -7.67
C CYS A 165 5.88 -5.65 -8.60
N TYR A 166 4.76 -5.16 -8.06
CA TYR A 166 3.59 -4.78 -8.87
C TYR A 166 3.83 -3.47 -9.63
N ASP A 167 4.50 -2.50 -9.00
CA ASP A 167 4.65 -1.15 -9.55
C ASP A 167 6.06 -0.94 -10.08
N PHE A 168 7.08 -0.99 -9.21
CA PHE A 168 8.47 -0.82 -9.64
C PHE A 168 9.00 -2.01 -10.43
N GLY A 169 8.35 -3.16 -10.36
CA GLY A 169 8.68 -4.38 -11.08
C GLY A 169 7.81 -4.59 -12.32
N ALA A 170 6.87 -3.69 -12.62
CA ALA A 170 6.05 -3.79 -13.82
C ALA A 170 6.91 -3.73 -15.09
N LEU A 171 6.48 -4.46 -16.12
CA LEU A 171 7.07 -4.35 -17.46
C LEU A 171 6.88 -2.93 -18.00
N GLU A 172 5.69 -2.38 -17.82
CA GLU A 172 5.32 -1.00 -18.16
C GLU A 172 4.94 -0.26 -16.87
N THR A 173 5.65 0.82 -16.58
CA THR A 173 5.39 1.67 -15.42
C THR A 173 4.54 2.86 -15.80
N ASN A 174 3.83 3.41 -14.81
CA ASN A 174 3.15 4.68 -14.96
C ASN A 174 4.00 5.82 -14.37
N ALA A 175 4.28 6.85 -15.18
CA ALA A 175 5.13 7.97 -14.76
C ALA A 175 4.55 8.77 -13.59
N ASP A 176 3.22 8.96 -13.54
CA ASP A 176 2.56 9.67 -12.43
C ASP A 176 2.72 8.91 -11.12
N CYS A 177 2.59 7.57 -11.14
CA CYS A 177 2.80 6.73 -9.97
C CYS A 177 4.19 6.93 -9.37
N LEU A 178 5.22 6.86 -10.22
CA LEU A 178 6.61 7.00 -9.80
C LEU A 178 6.92 8.42 -9.31
N ARG A 179 6.38 9.43 -10.00
CA ARG A 179 6.53 10.84 -9.62
C ARG A 179 5.84 11.15 -8.28
N TRP A 180 4.61 10.70 -8.07
CA TRP A 180 3.90 10.91 -6.79
C TRP A 180 4.58 10.19 -5.62
N PHE A 181 5.17 9.02 -5.86
CA PHE A 181 5.97 8.35 -4.84
C PHE A 181 7.19 9.18 -4.44
N ALA A 182 7.99 9.64 -5.40
CA ALA A 182 9.13 10.51 -5.10
C ALA A 182 8.68 11.83 -4.46
N GLN A 183 7.54 12.38 -4.88
CA GLN A 183 7.01 13.61 -4.31
C GLN A 183 6.58 13.45 -2.86
N ALA A 184 5.87 12.37 -2.54
CA ALA A 184 5.46 12.04 -1.18
C ALA A 184 6.68 11.90 -0.27
N LEU A 185 7.79 11.32 -0.75
CA LEU A 185 9.01 11.17 0.04
C LEU A 185 9.81 12.47 0.24
N GLY A 186 9.54 13.52 -0.54
CA GLY A 186 10.23 14.81 -0.44
C GLY A 186 9.69 15.73 0.66
N ARG A 187 10.15 16.99 0.67
CA ARG A 187 9.75 18.04 1.65
C ARG A 187 8.55 18.86 1.21
N GLN A 188 8.22 18.79 -0.07
CA GLN A 188 7.21 19.62 -0.70
C GLN A 188 5.79 19.21 -0.32
N THR A 189 4.87 20.16 -0.43
CA THR A 189 3.44 19.86 -0.50
C THR A 189 3.15 19.07 -1.79
N VAL A 190 2.39 17.99 -1.66
CA VAL A 190 2.00 17.13 -2.77
C VAL A 190 0.53 17.35 -3.08
N GLN A 191 0.21 17.39 -4.36
CA GLN A 191 -1.17 17.48 -4.86
C GLN A 191 -1.47 16.31 -5.79
N VAL A 192 -2.54 15.59 -5.49
CA VAL A 192 -3.11 14.54 -6.34
C VAL A 192 -4.41 15.06 -6.91
N GLN A 193 -4.51 15.11 -8.24
CA GLN A 193 -5.65 15.69 -8.95
C GLN A 193 -6.33 14.66 -9.85
N TRP A 194 -7.67 14.70 -9.87
CA TRP A 194 -8.50 13.81 -10.69
C TRP A 194 -9.88 14.39 -10.99
N GLN A 195 -10.57 13.78 -11.96
CA GLN A 195 -11.96 14.09 -12.30
C GLN A 195 -12.92 13.24 -11.47
N THR A 196 -14.01 13.84 -11.01
CA THR A 196 -15.04 13.18 -10.21
C THR A 196 -16.44 13.63 -10.64
N THR A 197 -17.49 13.01 -10.10
CA THR A 197 -18.88 13.42 -10.33
C THR A 197 -19.39 14.40 -9.26
N ALA A 198 -18.65 14.57 -8.16
CA ALA A 198 -19.00 15.53 -7.12
C ALA A 198 -18.77 16.98 -7.61
N GLU A 199 -19.73 17.85 -7.33
CA GLU A 199 -19.67 19.26 -7.77
C GLU A 199 -18.80 20.12 -6.85
N ARG A 200 -19.01 20.04 -5.54
CA ARG A 200 -18.30 20.87 -4.56
C ARG A 200 -18.14 20.21 -3.21
N ILE A 201 -16.90 20.08 -2.75
CA ILE A 201 -16.55 19.53 -1.44
C ILE A 201 -15.36 20.32 -0.90
N SER A 202 -15.34 20.55 0.40
CA SER A 202 -14.18 21.04 1.13
C SER A 202 -14.10 20.28 2.45
N ALA A 203 -12.99 19.59 2.65
CA ALA A 203 -12.75 18.79 3.84
C ALA A 203 -11.27 18.86 4.24
N GLU A 204 -11.03 18.87 5.55
CA GLU A 204 -9.70 18.73 6.13
C GLU A 204 -9.80 17.71 7.26
N GLY A 205 -8.85 16.79 7.33
CA GLY A 205 -8.82 15.79 8.38
C GLY A 205 -7.69 14.79 8.22
N THR A 206 -7.59 13.85 9.16
CA THR A 206 -6.66 12.72 9.06
C THR A 206 -6.95 11.90 7.81
N LEU A 207 -5.94 11.70 6.96
CA LEU A 207 -6.01 10.83 5.80
C LEU A 207 -5.80 9.38 6.23
N TRP A 208 -6.74 8.49 5.96
CA TRP A 208 -6.64 7.08 6.36
C TRP A 208 -7.46 6.17 5.46
N GLY A 209 -7.18 4.86 5.47
CA GLY A 209 -7.92 3.88 4.66
C GLY A 209 -7.03 2.89 3.92
N GLY A 210 -7.40 2.50 2.70
CA GLY A 210 -6.66 1.52 1.90
C GLY A 210 -7.60 0.50 1.29
N ASN A 211 -7.17 -0.76 1.26
CA ASN A 211 -7.98 -1.85 0.74
C ASN A 211 -9.22 -2.11 1.61
N LEU A 212 -10.42 -2.10 1.02
CA LEU A 212 -11.71 -2.19 1.72
C LEU A 212 -11.87 -3.52 2.45
N SER A 213 -11.64 -4.65 1.77
CA SER A 213 -11.77 -5.97 2.39
C SER A 213 -10.80 -6.17 3.57
N VAL A 214 -9.57 -5.68 3.44
CA VAL A 214 -8.59 -5.66 4.55
C VAL A 214 -9.09 -4.80 5.71
N LEU A 215 -9.53 -3.56 5.44
CA LEU A 215 -10.03 -2.65 6.47
C LEU A 215 -11.23 -3.25 7.22
N VAL A 216 -12.19 -3.83 6.50
CA VAL A 216 -13.36 -4.50 7.10
C VAL A 216 -12.96 -5.72 7.92
N SER A 217 -11.92 -6.45 7.52
CA SER A 217 -11.44 -7.61 8.29
C SER A 217 -10.90 -7.25 9.67
N LEU A 218 -10.52 -5.99 9.89
CA LEU A 218 -10.04 -5.48 11.18
C LEU A 218 -11.17 -4.91 12.04
N LEU A 219 -12.36 -4.64 11.48
CA LEU A 219 -13.46 -3.99 12.18
C LEU A 219 -13.87 -4.79 13.43
N GLY A 220 -13.93 -4.10 14.57
CA GLY A 220 -14.23 -4.72 15.88
C GLY A 220 -13.03 -5.36 16.58
N THR A 221 -11.82 -5.25 16.01
CA THR A 221 -10.57 -5.69 16.67
C THR A 221 -9.79 -4.48 17.22
N PRO A 222 -8.79 -4.70 18.11
CA PRO A 222 -7.89 -3.62 18.55
C PRO A 222 -7.05 -2.99 17.44
N TYR A 223 -6.98 -3.63 16.26
CA TYR A 223 -6.16 -3.19 15.14
C TYR A 223 -6.90 -2.24 14.18
N PHE A 224 -8.14 -1.86 14.50
CA PHE A 224 -8.93 -0.93 13.69
C PHE A 224 -8.76 0.53 14.17
N PRO A 225 -8.28 1.45 13.32
CA PRO A 225 -8.14 2.86 13.69
C PRO A 225 -9.49 3.50 14.07
N GLN A 226 -9.53 4.18 15.21
CA GLN A 226 -10.70 4.95 15.67
C GLN A 226 -10.58 6.41 15.21
N ILE A 227 -10.68 6.64 13.91
CA ILE A 227 -10.56 7.99 13.31
C ILE A 227 -11.94 8.61 13.11
N GLU A 228 -12.13 9.80 13.66
CA GLU A 228 -13.29 10.64 13.41
C GLU A 228 -12.86 11.86 12.62
N ARG A 229 -13.79 12.42 11.84
CA ARG A 229 -13.57 13.64 11.05
C ARG A 229 -12.39 13.52 10.08
N GLY A 230 -12.11 12.30 9.62
CA GLY A 230 -11.05 12.01 8.67
C GLY A 230 -11.49 12.14 7.21
N ILE A 231 -10.52 11.92 6.33
CA ILE A 231 -10.73 11.67 4.90
C ILE A 231 -10.40 10.19 4.68
N LEU A 232 -11.43 9.36 4.52
CA LEU A 232 -11.29 7.92 4.35
C LEU A 232 -11.10 7.60 2.86
N PHE A 233 -10.03 6.92 2.47
CA PHE A 233 -9.86 6.46 1.08
C PHE A 233 -9.99 4.93 0.99
N LEU A 234 -10.72 4.44 -0.01
CA LEU A 234 -11.04 3.02 -0.17
C LEU A 234 -10.82 2.56 -1.61
N GLU A 235 -10.30 1.35 -1.74
CA GLU A 235 -10.10 0.65 -3.02
C GLU A 235 -10.31 -0.85 -2.80
N ASP A 236 -10.56 -1.62 -3.85
CA ASP A 236 -10.52 -3.09 -3.74
C ASP A 236 -10.29 -3.77 -5.10
N ILE A 237 -9.96 -5.06 -5.07
CA ILE A 237 -9.75 -5.85 -6.28
C ILE A 237 -10.40 -7.24 -6.16
N ASN A 238 -10.95 -7.73 -7.27
CA ASN A 238 -11.58 -9.05 -7.40
C ASN A 238 -12.86 -9.23 -6.56
N GLU A 239 -13.43 -8.16 -6.04
CA GLU A 239 -14.68 -8.23 -5.26
C GLU A 239 -15.88 -7.80 -6.10
N HIS A 240 -16.89 -8.67 -6.11
CA HIS A 240 -18.13 -8.42 -6.83
C HIS A 240 -18.88 -7.20 -6.24
N PRO A 241 -19.60 -6.37 -7.03
CA PRO A 241 -20.32 -5.20 -6.54
C PRO A 241 -21.15 -5.41 -5.27
N TYR A 242 -21.91 -6.51 -5.15
CA TYR A 242 -22.73 -6.75 -3.95
C TYR A 242 -21.89 -6.97 -2.69
N ARG A 243 -20.64 -7.44 -2.84
CA ARG A 243 -19.70 -7.62 -1.73
C ARG A 243 -19.12 -6.28 -1.31
N ILE A 244 -18.81 -5.42 -2.29
CA ILE A 244 -18.41 -4.03 -2.04
C ILE A 244 -19.53 -3.30 -1.29
N GLU A 245 -20.77 -3.34 -1.77
CA GLU A 245 -21.92 -2.74 -1.09
C GLU A 245 -22.04 -3.28 0.34
N ARG A 246 -22.02 -4.60 0.53
CA ARG A 246 -22.12 -5.21 1.85
C ARG A 246 -21.03 -4.75 2.80
N MET A 247 -19.78 -4.63 2.33
CA MET A 247 -18.66 -4.16 3.14
C MET A 247 -18.80 -2.67 3.50
N LEU A 248 -19.23 -1.84 2.56
CA LEU A 248 -19.50 -0.42 2.83
C LEU A 248 -20.68 -0.24 3.80
N LEU A 249 -21.76 -1.00 3.63
CA LEU A 249 -22.89 -0.99 4.56
C LEU A 249 -22.48 -1.48 5.95
N GLN A 250 -21.58 -2.46 6.06
CA GLN A 250 -21.05 -2.89 7.35
C GLN A 250 -20.29 -1.76 8.06
N LEU A 251 -19.45 -1.01 7.33
CA LEU A 251 -18.77 0.17 7.87
C LEU A 251 -19.76 1.28 8.23
N GLN A 252 -20.82 1.46 7.44
CA GLN A 252 -21.89 2.42 7.71
C GLN A 252 -22.65 2.05 8.99
N HIS A 253 -23.12 0.81 9.12
CA HIS A 253 -23.82 0.34 10.32
C HIS A 253 -22.95 0.38 11.59
N ALA A 254 -21.62 0.24 11.45
CA ALA A 254 -20.68 0.43 12.55
C ALA A 254 -20.43 1.92 12.88
N GLY A 255 -21.01 2.86 12.12
CA GLY A 255 -20.84 4.30 12.26
C GLY A 255 -19.49 4.82 11.78
N VAL A 256 -18.69 4.01 11.07
CA VAL A 256 -17.36 4.42 10.59
C VAL A 256 -17.50 5.45 9.48
N LEU A 257 -18.35 5.18 8.48
CA LEU A 257 -18.50 6.05 7.31
C LEU A 257 -19.09 7.41 7.69
N ASP A 258 -20.11 7.42 8.54
CA ASP A 258 -20.85 8.64 8.92
C ASP A 258 -20.02 9.63 9.76
N ARG A 259 -18.91 9.16 10.36
CA ARG A 259 -17.98 10.01 11.13
C ARG A 259 -16.94 10.72 10.27
N GLN A 260 -16.87 10.46 8.97
CA GLN A 260 -15.84 11.03 8.09
C GLN A 260 -16.30 12.33 7.43
N HIS A 261 -15.35 13.18 7.07
CA HIS A 261 -15.63 14.39 6.29
C HIS A 261 -15.78 14.09 4.80
N ALA A 262 -15.11 13.06 4.29
CA ALA A 262 -15.29 12.56 2.94
C ALA A 262 -14.83 11.09 2.85
N ILE A 263 -15.41 10.37 1.89
CA ILE A 263 -15.02 9.00 1.54
C ILE A 263 -14.55 9.02 0.08
N LEU A 264 -13.25 8.86 -0.14
CA LEU A 264 -12.65 8.82 -1.47
C LEU A 264 -12.66 7.38 -1.99
N LEU A 265 -13.25 7.16 -3.15
CA LEU A 265 -13.29 5.86 -3.83
C LEU A 265 -12.24 5.85 -4.94
N GLY A 266 -11.27 4.95 -4.79
CA GLY A 266 -10.23 4.66 -5.76
C GLY A 266 -10.65 3.65 -6.81
N ASP A 267 -9.71 2.80 -7.21
CA ASP A 267 -9.92 1.71 -8.14
C ASP A 267 -10.62 0.54 -7.46
N PHE A 268 -11.74 0.11 -8.05
CA PHE A 268 -12.46 -1.10 -7.69
C PHE A 268 -12.52 -1.97 -8.94
N SER A 269 -11.63 -2.96 -9.02
CA SER A 269 -11.31 -3.60 -10.31
C SER A 269 -11.33 -5.12 -10.29
N SER A 270 -11.17 -5.71 -11.48
CA SER A 270 -11.05 -7.16 -11.71
C SER A 270 -12.23 -8.02 -11.23
N TYR A 271 -13.40 -7.42 -11.03
CA TYR A 271 -14.66 -8.15 -10.84
C TYR A 271 -15.25 -8.56 -12.20
N ARG A 272 -16.16 -9.54 -12.18
CA ARG A 272 -16.89 -10.00 -13.36
C ARG A 272 -18.37 -10.00 -13.05
N LEU A 273 -19.15 -9.34 -13.90
CA LEU A 273 -20.61 -9.42 -13.89
C LEU A 273 -21.07 -10.64 -14.66
N THR A 274 -22.27 -11.09 -14.33
CA THR A 274 -22.98 -12.20 -14.93
C THR A 274 -24.42 -11.77 -15.27
N GLU A 275 -25.14 -12.58 -16.04
CA GLU A 275 -26.56 -12.31 -16.34
C GLU A 275 -27.43 -12.26 -15.09
N TYR A 276 -27.04 -12.98 -14.02
CA TYR A 276 -27.75 -13.01 -12.75
C TYR A 276 -27.80 -11.63 -12.06
N ASP A 277 -26.81 -10.77 -12.33
CA ASP A 277 -26.73 -9.45 -11.71
C ASP A 277 -27.79 -8.48 -12.25
N ALA A 278 -28.38 -8.78 -13.41
CA ALA A 278 -29.53 -8.05 -13.95
C ALA A 278 -29.36 -6.52 -13.98
N GLY A 279 -28.15 -6.05 -14.30
CA GLY A 279 -27.80 -4.62 -14.35
C GLY A 279 -27.24 -4.05 -13.05
N TYR A 280 -27.10 -4.85 -12.00
CA TYR A 280 -26.45 -4.44 -10.75
C TYR A 280 -24.92 -4.38 -10.91
N ASP A 281 -24.35 -3.19 -10.71
CA ASP A 281 -22.94 -2.89 -10.89
C ASP A 281 -22.37 -1.98 -9.79
N LEU A 282 -21.09 -1.58 -9.91
CA LEU A 282 -20.44 -0.71 -8.94
C LEU A 282 -21.10 0.68 -8.81
N PRO A 283 -21.40 1.41 -9.90
CA PRO A 283 -22.19 2.64 -9.81
C PRO A 283 -23.49 2.48 -9.02
N THR A 284 -24.23 1.39 -9.26
CA THR A 284 -25.46 1.08 -8.54
C THR A 284 -25.20 0.86 -7.04
N ALA A 285 -24.20 0.05 -6.71
CA ALA A 285 -23.78 -0.22 -5.33
C ALA A 285 -23.37 1.06 -4.59
N PHE A 286 -22.53 1.90 -5.20
CA PHE A 286 -22.09 3.16 -4.60
C PHE A 286 -23.22 4.15 -4.44
N ALA A 287 -24.15 4.25 -5.39
CA ALA A 287 -25.33 5.10 -5.27
C ALA A 287 -26.21 4.66 -4.08
N ALA A 288 -26.39 3.34 -3.89
CA ALA A 288 -27.13 2.81 -2.75
C ALA A 288 -26.47 3.16 -1.41
N VAL A 289 -25.14 3.07 -1.31
CA VAL A 289 -24.39 3.44 -0.10
C VAL A 289 -24.44 4.96 0.13
N ALA A 290 -24.25 5.77 -0.91
CA ALA A 290 -24.25 7.23 -0.82
C ALA A 290 -25.58 7.77 -0.28
N GLN A 291 -26.71 7.15 -0.62
CA GLN A 291 -28.03 7.50 -0.08
C GLN A 291 -28.19 7.24 1.43
N ARG A 292 -27.29 6.45 2.03
CA ARG A 292 -27.34 6.01 3.44
C ARG A 292 -26.24 6.63 4.30
N CYS A 293 -25.26 7.31 3.71
CA CYS A 293 -24.14 7.90 4.42
C CYS A 293 -24.31 9.42 4.52
N SER A 294 -23.94 9.99 5.66
CA SER A 294 -23.84 11.46 5.81
C SER A 294 -22.60 12.02 5.11
N ALA A 295 -21.52 11.25 5.07
CA ALA A 295 -20.27 11.65 4.43
C ALA A 295 -20.36 11.53 2.90
N PRO A 296 -19.88 12.51 2.13
CA PRO A 296 -19.90 12.44 0.68
C PRO A 296 -18.93 11.37 0.16
N LEU A 297 -19.40 10.57 -0.80
CA LEU A 297 -18.58 9.63 -1.55
C LEU A 297 -18.03 10.34 -2.80
N VAL A 298 -16.72 10.31 -3.00
CA VAL A 298 -16.01 10.99 -4.09
C VAL A 298 -15.22 9.97 -4.89
N SER A 299 -15.69 9.65 -6.09
CA SER A 299 -15.05 8.66 -6.95
C SER A 299 -13.90 9.22 -7.77
N GLY A 300 -13.09 8.32 -8.34
CA GLY A 300 -12.08 8.62 -9.34
C GLY A 300 -10.68 8.88 -8.77
N LEU A 301 -10.48 8.70 -7.47
CA LEU A 301 -9.17 8.83 -6.86
C LEU A 301 -8.19 7.87 -7.59
N PRO A 302 -7.05 8.35 -8.11
CA PRO A 302 -6.10 7.50 -8.83
C PRO A 302 -5.29 6.68 -7.83
N PHE A 303 -5.93 5.71 -7.19
CA PHE A 303 -5.37 4.90 -6.10
C PHE A 303 -5.97 3.50 -6.12
N GLY A 304 -5.26 2.49 -5.60
CA GLY A 304 -5.67 1.09 -5.59
C GLY A 304 -4.94 0.23 -6.62
N HIS A 305 -5.54 -0.87 -7.06
CA HIS A 305 -4.90 -1.83 -7.97
C HIS A 305 -4.81 -1.38 -9.45
N CYS A 306 -4.61 -0.08 -9.67
CA CYS A 306 -4.45 0.55 -10.98
C CYS A 306 -2.99 0.96 -11.25
N ALA A 307 -2.66 1.24 -12.53
CA ALA A 307 -1.32 1.67 -12.91
C ALA A 307 -1.01 3.12 -12.46
N ARG A 308 -1.96 4.05 -12.64
CA ARG A 308 -1.85 5.45 -12.19
C ARG A 308 -2.23 5.54 -10.72
N LYS A 309 -1.28 5.22 -9.83
CA LYS A 309 -1.49 5.07 -8.39
C LYS A 309 -0.78 6.16 -7.59
N ALA A 310 -1.53 6.90 -6.80
CA ALA A 310 -1.03 7.90 -5.86
C ALA A 310 -0.36 7.24 -4.65
N SER A 311 0.61 7.94 -4.07
CA SER A 311 1.21 7.58 -2.78
C SER A 311 0.61 8.49 -1.71
N LEU A 312 -0.14 7.90 -0.77
CA LEU A 312 -0.97 8.59 0.21
C LEU A 312 -0.43 8.35 1.62
N PRO A 313 0.01 9.39 2.36
CA PRO A 313 0.42 9.22 3.74
C PRO A 313 -0.79 8.94 4.62
N MET A 314 -0.80 7.78 5.27
CA MET A 314 -1.83 7.38 6.23
C MET A 314 -1.45 7.91 7.61
N GLY A 315 -2.36 8.65 8.25
CA GLY A 315 -2.23 9.22 9.59
C GLY A 315 -2.16 10.75 9.62
N PRO A 316 -1.30 11.40 8.82
CA PRO A 316 -1.22 12.86 8.77
C PRO A 316 -2.50 13.53 8.25
N ALA A 317 -2.60 14.84 8.48
CA ALA A 317 -3.68 15.66 7.94
C ALA A 317 -3.56 15.84 6.42
N ALA A 318 -4.69 15.90 5.73
CA ALA A 318 -4.81 16.26 4.33
C ALA A 318 -6.04 17.15 4.11
N THR A 319 -6.02 17.88 2.99
CA THR A 319 -7.16 18.70 2.55
C THR A 319 -7.68 18.21 1.22
N LEU A 320 -9.00 18.04 1.11
CA LEU A 320 -9.72 17.74 -0.11
C LEU A 320 -10.49 18.98 -0.56
N GLU A 321 -10.25 19.41 -1.79
CA GLU A 321 -11.11 20.37 -2.48
C GLU A 321 -11.68 19.75 -3.75
N VAL A 322 -12.98 19.89 -3.95
CA VAL A 322 -13.65 19.60 -5.21
C VAL A 322 -14.33 20.86 -5.70
N ARG A 323 -14.08 21.24 -6.95
CA ARG A 323 -14.71 22.38 -7.64
C ARG A 323 -14.90 22.02 -9.09
N ASP A 324 -16.11 22.22 -9.61
CA ASP A 324 -16.43 21.99 -11.03
C ASP A 324 -15.96 20.60 -11.49
N GLN A 325 -16.27 19.56 -10.69
CA GLN A 325 -15.90 18.15 -10.94
C GLN A 325 -14.39 17.85 -10.94
N ASN A 326 -13.55 18.82 -10.56
CA ASN A 326 -12.11 18.66 -10.37
C ASN A 326 -11.80 18.49 -8.88
N ALA A 327 -11.26 17.33 -8.51
CA ALA A 327 -10.84 17.03 -7.15
C ALA A 327 -9.32 17.21 -6.99
N THR A 328 -8.92 17.81 -5.88
CA THR A 328 -7.52 17.96 -5.46
C THR A 328 -7.38 17.51 -4.01
N LEU A 329 -6.56 16.48 -3.77
CA LEU A 329 -6.10 16.07 -2.45
C LEU A 329 -4.70 16.63 -2.22
N THR A 330 -4.52 17.37 -1.12
CA THR A 330 -3.25 18.00 -0.75
C THR A 330 -2.77 17.49 0.60
N PHE A 331 -1.48 17.17 0.69
CA PHE A 331 -0.82 16.75 1.94
C PHE A 331 0.66 17.12 1.92
N ALA A 332 1.29 17.14 3.10
CA ALA A 332 2.73 17.38 3.23
C ALA A 332 3.55 16.14 2.85
N GLY A 333 4.70 16.35 2.21
CA GLY A 333 5.70 15.31 2.02
C GLY A 333 6.37 14.86 3.33
N LEU A 334 7.10 13.75 3.25
CA LEU A 334 7.63 13.01 4.40
C LEU A 334 9.05 13.43 4.84
N ASP A 335 9.72 14.29 4.09
CA ASP A 335 11.10 14.74 4.36
C ASP A 335 12.11 13.57 4.50
N LEU A 336 12.08 12.63 3.56
CA LEU A 336 13.01 11.48 3.50
C LEU A 336 14.08 11.63 2.42
N LEU A 337 13.89 12.57 1.49
CA LEU A 337 14.86 12.88 0.45
C LEU A 337 15.67 14.12 0.83
N PRO A 338 16.97 14.18 0.45
CA PRO A 338 17.76 15.39 0.60
C PRO A 338 17.12 16.55 -0.18
N ALA A 339 17.35 17.77 0.31
CA ALA A 339 16.83 19.00 -0.28
C ALA A 339 17.40 19.30 -1.68
#